data_AF-A0A5C6PWJ7-F1
#
_entry.id   AF-A0A5C6PWJ7-F1
#
_cell.length_a   1.000
_cell.length_b   1.000
_cell.length_c   1.000
_cell.angle_alpha   90.00
_cell.angle_beta   90.00
_cell.angle_gamma   90.00
#
_symmetry.space_group_name_H-M   'P 1'
#
loop_
_entity.id
_entity.type
_entity.pdbx_description
1 polymer ?
#
loop_
_entity_poly.entity_id
_entity_poly.type
_entity_poly.pdbx_seq_one_letter_code
_entity_poly.pdbx_strand_id
1 'polypeptide(L)'
;MSWKGRRSQRGVPSIQWPRPASKVVPVNRVELGDFTPDLDVYLGQAAYLELSLFEALGRAAVSAPHVRAQRTTARVAGSTLDRHRGLLAEIERTGGDPTLSMDPHREAVDEFRRRTQGADWHEAILASYVAAGLLNDVFVRLAAGLSADHRDRIVRVLEAGDDESAIVAELSAAIEDDPQLASRLALWGRRLVGDTLLVARAAISASHESADDERLEPVFTELVAAHTRRMDALGLTA
;
A
#
# COMPACT_ATOMS: atom_id res chain seq x y z
N MET A 1 68.00 6.98 51.20
CA MET A 1 67.38 5.67 51.51
C MET A 1 65.87 5.79 51.34
N SER A 2 65.30 4.85 50.58
CA SER A 2 63.88 4.75 50.21
C SER A 2 62.97 4.56 51.42
N TRP A 3 61.86 5.29 51.50
CA TRP A 3 60.65 4.82 52.20
C TRP A 3 59.43 5.10 51.32
N LYS A 4 58.90 4.01 50.72
CA LYS A 4 57.67 3.95 49.92
C LYS A 4 56.50 3.56 50.83
N GLY A 5 55.36 4.23 50.63
CA GLY A 5 54.07 3.56 50.49
C GLY A 5 53.12 3.59 51.68
N ARG A 6 51.96 4.21 51.49
CA ARG A 6 50.67 3.51 51.30
C ARG A 6 49.55 4.54 51.09
N ARG A 7 49.09 4.71 49.84
CA ARG A 7 47.75 5.24 49.56
C ARG A 7 46.83 4.05 49.38
N SER A 8 45.82 3.93 50.25
CA SER A 8 44.79 2.91 50.14
C SER A 8 43.87 3.22 48.95
N GLN A 9 43.95 2.41 47.89
CA GLN A 9 42.87 2.37 46.90
C GLN A 9 41.72 1.55 47.48
N ARG A 10 40.60 2.22 47.80
CA ARG A 10 39.32 1.54 48.02
C ARG A 10 38.79 1.14 46.64
N GLY A 11 38.78 -0.16 46.35
CA GLY A 11 38.16 -0.71 45.15
C GLY A 11 36.63 -0.58 45.24
N VAL A 12 36.01 0.01 44.23
CA VAL A 12 34.56 -0.06 44.03
C VAL A 12 34.26 -1.41 43.38
N PRO A 13 33.38 -2.26 43.94
CA PRO A 13 33.05 -3.53 43.31
C PRO A 13 32.24 -3.28 42.04
N SER A 14 32.77 -3.68 40.88
CA SER A 14 32.02 -3.66 39.63
C SER A 14 31.04 -4.83 39.62
N ILE A 15 29.75 -4.54 39.81
CA ILE A 15 28.70 -5.54 39.59
C ILE A 15 28.52 -5.67 38.07
N GLN A 16 29.07 -6.74 37.50
CA GLN A 16 28.82 -7.10 36.11
C GLN A 16 27.44 -7.77 36.03
N TRP A 17 26.44 -7.03 35.56
CA TRP A 17 25.18 -7.65 35.13
C TRP A 17 25.44 -8.54 33.91
N PRO A 18 24.94 -9.77 33.86
CA PRO A 18 24.98 -10.58 32.65
C PRO A 18 24.21 -9.83 31.57
N ARG A 19 24.88 -9.47 30.47
CA ARG A 19 24.17 -8.99 29.28
C ARG A 19 23.35 -10.16 28.74
N PRO A 20 22.02 -10.04 28.60
CA PRO A 20 21.26 -11.10 27.95
C PRO A 20 21.79 -11.22 26.52
N ALA A 21 22.29 -12.40 26.16
CA ALA A 21 22.62 -12.69 24.79
C ALA A 21 21.34 -12.50 23.97
N SER A 22 21.33 -11.51 23.08
CA SER A 22 20.25 -11.33 22.12
C SER A 22 20.27 -12.57 21.22
N LYS A 23 19.44 -13.56 21.54
CA LYS A 23 19.11 -14.63 20.60
C LYS A 23 18.46 -13.92 19.41
N VAL A 24 19.18 -13.85 18.30
CA VAL A 24 18.58 -13.49 17.02
C VAL A 24 17.60 -14.61 16.73
N VAL A 25 16.33 -14.38 17.06
CA VAL A 25 15.24 -15.25 16.62
C VAL A 25 15.21 -15.09 15.10
N PRO A 26 15.37 -16.17 14.32
CA PRO A 26 15.17 -16.07 12.88
C PRO A 26 13.73 -15.62 12.68
N VAL A 27 13.56 -14.36 12.26
CA VAL A 27 12.26 -13.87 11.79
C VAL A 27 11.99 -14.69 10.54
N ASN A 28 11.12 -15.68 10.66
CA ASN A 28 10.58 -16.38 9.51
C ASN A 28 9.84 -15.30 8.73
N ARG A 29 10.46 -14.76 7.67
CA ARG A 29 9.81 -13.79 6.79
C ARG A 29 8.66 -14.55 6.17
N VAL A 30 7.46 -14.30 6.67
CA VAL A 30 6.25 -14.83 6.06
C VAL A 30 6.16 -14.14 4.71
N GLU A 31 6.35 -14.90 3.64
CA GLU A 31 6.22 -14.39 2.28
C GLU A 31 4.73 -14.23 1.99
N LEU A 32 4.32 -13.05 1.54
CA LEU A 32 2.89 -12.77 1.33
C LEU A 32 2.26 -13.70 0.27
N GLY A 33 3.09 -14.24 -0.63
CA GLY A 33 2.69 -15.26 -1.60
C GLY A 33 2.11 -16.53 -0.97
N ASP A 34 2.42 -16.84 0.29
CA ASP A 34 1.81 -17.98 1.00
C ASP A 34 0.31 -17.79 1.26
N PHE A 35 -0.20 -16.55 1.13
CA PHE A 35 -1.62 -16.22 1.33
C PHE A 35 -2.33 -15.85 0.02
N THR A 36 -1.75 -16.21 -1.11
CA THR A 36 -2.33 -15.94 -2.42
C THR A 36 -3.63 -16.73 -2.56
N PRO A 37 -4.77 -16.07 -2.83
CA PRO A 37 -6.02 -16.79 -3.09
C PRO A 37 -5.95 -17.51 -4.45
N ASP A 38 -6.97 -18.33 -4.71
CA ASP A 38 -7.13 -18.95 -6.02
C ASP A 38 -7.12 -17.88 -7.13
N LEU A 39 -6.59 -18.25 -8.30
CA LEU A 39 -6.27 -17.29 -9.36
C LEU A 39 -7.49 -16.46 -9.79
N ASP A 40 -8.67 -17.07 -9.86
CA ASP A 40 -9.92 -16.40 -10.22
C ASP A 40 -10.35 -15.36 -9.18
N VAL A 41 -10.22 -15.69 -7.89
CA VAL A 41 -10.48 -14.78 -6.76
C VAL A 41 -9.47 -13.63 -6.77
N TYR A 42 -8.17 -13.93 -6.93
CA TYR A 42 -7.12 -12.93 -7.05
C TYR A 42 -7.43 -11.93 -8.18
N LEU A 43 -7.71 -12.45 -9.38
CA LEU A 43 -7.93 -11.63 -10.57
C LEU A 43 -9.23 -10.83 -10.48
N GLY A 44 -10.31 -11.45 -9.99
CA GLY A 44 -11.60 -10.79 -9.80
C GLY A 44 -11.48 -9.60 -8.85
N GLN A 45 -10.80 -9.78 -7.72
CA GLN A 45 -10.59 -8.71 -6.75
C GLN A 45 -9.71 -7.58 -7.31
N ALA A 46 -8.56 -7.94 -7.90
CA ALA A 46 -7.64 -6.95 -8.47
C ALA A 46 -8.31 -6.14 -9.59
N ALA A 47 -9.04 -6.83 -10.48
CA ALA A 47 -9.73 -6.19 -11.60
C ALA A 47 -10.81 -5.22 -11.13
N TYR A 48 -11.61 -5.60 -10.13
CA TYR A 48 -12.66 -4.74 -9.62
C TYR A 48 -12.11 -3.54 -8.84
N LEU A 49 -11.00 -3.71 -8.11
CA LEU A 49 -10.30 -2.60 -7.47
C LEU A 49 -9.77 -1.58 -8.48
N GLU A 50 -9.15 -2.03 -9.57
CA GLU A 50 -8.66 -1.13 -10.62
C GLU A 50 -9.81 -0.38 -11.31
N LEU A 51 -10.95 -1.04 -11.55
CA LEU A 51 -12.15 -0.38 -12.08
C LEU A 51 -12.66 0.70 -11.12
N SER A 52 -12.74 0.37 -9.83
CA SER A 52 -13.17 1.28 -8.76
C SER A 52 -12.26 2.51 -8.63
N LEU A 53 -10.94 2.31 -8.74
CA LEU A 53 -9.95 3.40 -8.76
C LEU A 53 -10.10 4.28 -10.02
N PHE A 54 -10.30 3.67 -11.20
CA PHE A 54 -10.55 4.41 -12.44
C PHE A 54 -11.78 5.31 -12.32
N GLU A 55 -12.88 4.79 -11.79
CA GLU A 55 -14.11 5.57 -11.58
C GLU A 55 -13.91 6.73 -10.61
N ALA A 56 -13.14 6.53 -9.53
CA ALA A 56 -12.80 7.58 -8.57
C ALA A 56 -11.97 8.69 -9.24
N LEU A 57 -10.94 8.32 -10.01
CA LEU A 57 -10.12 9.25 -10.78
C LEU A 57 -10.94 10.00 -11.84
N GLY A 58 -11.85 9.30 -12.54
CA GLY A 58 -12.75 9.90 -13.51
C GLY A 58 -13.65 10.99 -12.90
N ARG A 59 -14.19 10.74 -11.69
CA ARG A 59 -14.95 11.76 -10.94
C ARG A 59 -14.05 12.92 -10.48
N ALA A 60 -12.85 12.62 -9.96
CA ALA A 60 -11.90 13.65 -9.56
C ALA A 60 -11.51 14.56 -10.73
N ALA A 61 -11.35 14.03 -11.94
CA ALA A 61 -11.01 14.83 -13.11
C ALA A 61 -12.02 15.96 -13.40
N VAL A 62 -13.29 15.81 -13.00
CA VAL A 62 -14.32 16.85 -13.15
C VAL A 62 -14.16 17.96 -12.11
N SER A 63 -13.72 17.66 -10.90
CA SER A 63 -13.53 18.63 -9.80
C SER A 63 -12.12 19.21 -9.75
N ALA A 64 -11.25 18.89 -10.71
CA ALA A 64 -9.89 19.37 -10.75
C ALA A 64 -9.82 20.92 -10.78
N PRO A 65 -8.93 21.55 -9.97
CA PRO A 65 -8.90 23.00 -9.80
C PRO A 65 -8.43 23.75 -11.05
N HIS A 66 -7.69 23.07 -11.94
CA HIS A 66 -7.18 23.66 -13.18
C HIS A 66 -6.92 22.57 -14.24
N VAL A 67 -6.78 22.99 -15.50
CA VAL A 67 -6.62 22.09 -16.67
C VAL A 67 -5.42 21.16 -16.54
N ARG A 68 -4.31 21.62 -15.95
CA ARG A 68 -3.13 20.77 -15.71
C ARG A 68 -3.44 19.57 -14.79
N ALA A 69 -4.08 19.81 -13.64
CA ALA A 69 -4.55 18.80 -12.70
C ALA A 69 -5.57 17.87 -13.35
N GLN A 70 -6.49 18.41 -14.15
CA GLN A 70 -7.45 17.62 -14.91
C GLN A 70 -6.76 16.65 -15.88
N ARG A 71 -5.77 17.14 -16.64
CA ARG A 71 -5.01 16.32 -17.60
C ARG A 71 -4.18 15.25 -16.89
N THR A 72 -3.53 15.59 -15.78
CA THR A 72 -2.77 14.63 -14.96
C THR A 72 -3.72 13.55 -14.43
N THR A 73 -4.86 13.93 -13.86
CA THR A 73 -5.88 12.99 -13.36
C THR A 73 -6.40 12.07 -14.48
N ALA A 74 -6.71 12.63 -15.65
CA ALA A 74 -7.20 11.85 -16.80
C ALA A 74 -6.15 10.86 -17.32
N ARG A 75 -4.86 11.22 -17.30
CA ARG A 75 -3.75 10.31 -17.64
C ARG A 75 -3.71 9.12 -16.68
N VAL A 76 -3.74 9.38 -15.37
CA VAL A 76 -3.71 8.32 -14.34
C VAL A 76 -4.95 7.42 -14.44
N ALA A 77 -6.11 8.01 -14.71
CA ALA A 77 -7.33 7.25 -14.96
C ALA A 77 -7.16 6.31 -16.16
N GLY A 78 -6.56 6.80 -17.26
CA GLY A 78 -6.25 5.99 -18.44
C GLY A 78 -5.36 4.80 -18.12
N SER A 79 -4.23 5.01 -17.44
CA SER A 79 -3.33 3.91 -17.06
C SER A 79 -4.02 2.89 -16.14
N THR A 80 -4.82 3.37 -15.19
CA THR A 80 -5.59 2.51 -14.27
C THR A 80 -6.59 1.64 -15.02
N LEU A 81 -7.28 2.21 -16.01
CA LEU A 81 -8.19 1.45 -16.88
C LEU A 81 -7.44 0.42 -17.74
N ASP A 82 -6.23 0.73 -18.19
CA ASP A 82 -5.41 -0.21 -18.94
C ASP A 82 -4.95 -1.39 -18.07
N ARG A 83 -4.64 -1.16 -16.78
CA ARG A 83 -4.38 -2.25 -15.81
C ARG A 83 -5.62 -3.13 -15.61
N HIS A 84 -6.79 -2.52 -15.41
CA HIS A 84 -8.06 -3.25 -15.35
C HIS A 84 -8.27 -4.15 -16.58
N ARG A 85 -8.10 -3.60 -17.79
CA ARG A 85 -8.21 -4.37 -19.05
C ARG A 85 -7.19 -5.51 -19.15
N GLY A 86 -5.96 -5.29 -18.70
CA GLY A 86 -4.93 -6.33 -18.66
C GLY A 86 -5.31 -7.49 -17.74
N LEU A 87 -5.92 -7.19 -16.59
CA LEU A 87 -6.44 -8.21 -15.67
C LEU A 87 -7.64 -8.96 -16.27
N LEU A 88 -8.56 -8.28 -16.96
CA LEU A 88 -9.66 -8.95 -17.66
C LEU A 88 -9.16 -9.91 -18.73
N ALA A 89 -8.17 -9.49 -19.52
CA ALA A 89 -7.57 -10.34 -20.53
C ALA A 89 -6.93 -11.60 -19.91
N GLU A 90 -6.37 -11.50 -18.70
CA GLU A 90 -5.82 -12.66 -17.99
C GLU A 90 -6.92 -13.61 -17.50
N ILE A 91 -8.06 -13.09 -17.01
CA ILE A 91 -9.25 -13.89 -16.65
C ILE A 91 -9.75 -14.66 -17.88
N GLU A 92 -9.97 -13.97 -18.99
CA GLU A 92 -10.46 -14.56 -20.24
C GLU A 92 -9.50 -15.61 -20.80
N ARG A 93 -8.18 -15.36 -20.70
CA ARG A 93 -7.14 -16.32 -21.13
C ARG A 93 -7.19 -17.63 -20.35
N THR A 94 -7.70 -17.60 -19.12
CA THR A 94 -7.93 -18.81 -18.30
C THR A 94 -9.31 -19.43 -18.51
N GLY A 95 -10.13 -18.86 -19.40
CA GLY A 95 -11.51 -19.32 -19.67
C GLY A 95 -12.54 -18.83 -18.65
N GLY A 96 -12.18 -17.90 -17.76
CA GLY A 96 -13.09 -17.28 -16.81
C GLY A 96 -13.97 -16.21 -17.45
N ASP A 97 -15.08 -15.89 -16.79
CA ASP A 97 -15.93 -14.74 -17.14
C ASP A 97 -15.55 -13.54 -16.25
N PRO A 98 -15.06 -12.43 -16.83
CA PRO A 98 -14.70 -11.23 -16.08
C PRO A 98 -15.77 -10.72 -15.10
N THR A 99 -17.03 -10.73 -15.52
CA THR A 99 -18.13 -10.20 -14.71
C THR A 99 -18.37 -11.09 -13.50
N LEU A 100 -18.44 -12.40 -13.72
CA LEU A 100 -18.64 -13.37 -12.64
C LEU A 100 -17.46 -13.41 -11.67
N SER A 101 -16.23 -13.26 -12.15
CA SER A 101 -15.05 -13.18 -11.28
C SER A 101 -15.03 -11.93 -10.41
N MET A 102 -15.50 -10.78 -10.92
CA MET A 102 -15.48 -9.51 -10.18
C MET A 102 -16.65 -9.35 -9.20
N ASP A 103 -17.85 -9.85 -9.53
CA ASP A 103 -19.08 -9.58 -8.79
C ASP A 103 -19.01 -9.90 -7.27
N PRO A 104 -18.37 -11.00 -6.81
CA PRO A 104 -18.23 -11.30 -5.39
C PRO A 104 -17.49 -10.22 -4.58
N HIS A 105 -16.61 -9.45 -5.23
CA HIS A 105 -15.79 -8.44 -4.57
C HIS A 105 -16.44 -7.06 -4.55
N ARG A 106 -17.57 -6.90 -5.24
CA ARG A 106 -18.20 -5.61 -5.50
C ARG A 106 -18.53 -4.83 -4.25
N GLU A 107 -19.24 -5.45 -3.31
CA GLU A 107 -19.74 -4.77 -2.11
C GLU A 107 -18.60 -4.20 -1.25
N ALA A 108 -17.58 -5.00 -0.98
CA ALA A 108 -16.44 -4.61 -0.14
C ALA A 108 -15.64 -3.46 -0.78
N VAL A 109 -15.40 -3.54 -2.10
CA VAL A 109 -14.67 -2.50 -2.84
C VAL A 109 -15.49 -1.23 -2.99
N ASP A 110 -16.80 -1.34 -3.22
CA ASP A 110 -17.71 -0.19 -3.31
C ASP A 110 -17.79 0.55 -1.97
N GLU A 111 -17.81 -0.18 -0.85
CA GLU A 111 -17.78 0.41 0.49
C GLU A 111 -16.46 1.12 0.78
N PHE A 112 -15.34 0.50 0.42
CA PHE A 112 -14.03 1.15 0.49
C PHE A 112 -14.02 2.46 -0.30
N ARG A 113 -14.48 2.44 -1.56
CA ARG A 113 -14.54 3.63 -2.42
C ARG A 113 -15.40 4.73 -1.81
N ARG A 114 -16.55 4.39 -1.21
CA ARG A 114 -17.40 5.37 -0.51
C ARG A 114 -16.68 6.03 0.66
N ARG A 115 -15.92 5.25 1.44
CA ARG A 115 -15.18 5.74 2.61
C ARG A 115 -13.97 6.60 2.24
N THR A 116 -13.40 6.40 1.05
CA THR A 116 -12.15 7.03 0.60
C THR A 116 -12.32 8.05 -0.54
N GLN A 117 -13.55 8.41 -0.92
CA GLN A 117 -13.80 9.31 -2.05
C GLN A 117 -13.22 10.74 -1.90
N GLY A 118 -12.91 11.17 -0.68
CA GLY A 118 -12.44 12.54 -0.39
C GLY A 118 -13.53 13.61 -0.50
N ALA A 119 -13.26 14.79 0.06
CA ALA A 119 -14.16 15.95 0.01
C ALA A 119 -13.97 16.82 -1.23
N ASP A 120 -12.78 16.79 -1.84
CA ASP A 120 -12.42 17.57 -3.02
C ASP A 120 -11.39 16.83 -3.89
N TRP A 121 -10.90 17.49 -4.93
CA TRP A 121 -9.90 16.93 -5.82
C TRP A 121 -8.60 16.52 -5.11
N HIS A 122 -8.09 17.32 -4.17
CA HIS A 122 -6.82 17.02 -3.50
C HIS A 122 -6.92 15.77 -2.63
N GLU A 123 -8.02 15.64 -1.88
CA GLU A 123 -8.27 14.44 -1.07
C GLU A 123 -8.53 13.21 -1.94
N ALA A 124 -9.25 13.36 -3.05
CA ALA A 124 -9.49 12.26 -3.98
C ALA A 124 -8.19 11.76 -4.63
N ILE A 125 -7.31 12.67 -5.08
CA ILE A 125 -6.03 12.30 -5.67
C ILE A 125 -5.07 11.71 -4.63
N LEU A 126 -5.03 12.25 -3.42
CA LEU A 126 -4.25 11.64 -2.33
C LEU A 126 -4.76 10.23 -1.99
N ALA A 127 -6.09 10.05 -1.95
CA ALA A 127 -6.69 8.74 -1.74
C ALA A 127 -6.29 7.75 -2.84
N SER A 128 -6.39 8.14 -4.11
CA SER A 128 -5.94 7.31 -5.22
C SER A 128 -4.45 6.97 -5.13
N TYR A 129 -3.59 7.94 -4.83
CA TYR A 129 -2.14 7.71 -4.70
C TYR A 129 -1.79 6.72 -3.59
N VAL A 130 -2.35 6.91 -2.39
CA VAL A 130 -2.08 6.05 -1.23
C VAL A 130 -2.71 4.67 -1.42
N ALA A 131 -3.98 4.61 -1.81
CA ALA A 131 -4.71 3.35 -1.96
C ALA A 131 -4.13 2.51 -3.10
N ALA A 132 -3.92 3.10 -4.29
CA ALA A 132 -3.34 2.38 -5.42
C ALA A 132 -1.93 1.88 -5.09
N GLY A 133 -1.08 2.71 -4.47
CA GLY A 133 0.26 2.31 -4.08
C GLY A 133 0.28 1.13 -3.11
N LEU A 134 -0.48 1.22 -2.00
CA LEU A 134 -0.54 0.16 -0.99
C LEU A 134 -1.17 -1.13 -1.53
N LEU A 135 -2.28 -1.04 -2.25
CA LEU A 135 -2.94 -2.21 -2.80
C LEU A 135 -2.09 -2.84 -3.91
N ASN A 136 -1.43 -2.05 -4.76
CA ASN A 136 -0.48 -2.57 -5.74
C ASN A 136 0.67 -3.34 -5.05
N ASP A 137 1.25 -2.79 -3.98
CA ASP A 137 2.28 -3.49 -3.19
C ASP A 137 1.77 -4.86 -2.69
N VAL A 138 0.51 -4.93 -2.23
CA VAL A 138 -0.13 -6.17 -1.78
C VAL A 138 -0.32 -7.15 -2.93
N PHE A 139 -0.94 -6.72 -4.03
CA PHE A 139 -1.24 -7.61 -5.16
C PHE A 139 0.03 -8.12 -5.85
N VAL A 140 1.05 -7.28 -6.06
CA VAL A 140 2.35 -7.72 -6.61
C VAL A 140 3.00 -8.77 -5.72
N ARG A 141 2.96 -8.59 -4.40
CA ARG A 141 3.51 -9.56 -3.44
C ARG A 141 2.68 -10.85 -3.34
N LEU A 142 1.36 -10.77 -3.42
CA LEU A 142 0.48 -11.95 -3.53
C LEU A 142 0.73 -12.69 -4.85
N ALA A 143 1.02 -12.01 -5.96
CA ALA A 143 1.30 -12.69 -7.22
C ALA A 143 2.48 -13.68 -7.12
N ALA A 144 3.36 -13.55 -6.12
CA ALA A 144 4.45 -14.49 -5.86
C ALA A 144 3.99 -15.94 -5.57
N GLY A 145 2.77 -16.15 -5.07
CA GLY A 145 2.22 -17.49 -4.84
C GLY A 145 1.57 -18.11 -6.08
N LEU A 146 1.40 -17.36 -7.17
CA LEU A 146 0.88 -17.87 -8.44
C LEU A 146 1.96 -18.63 -9.22
N SER A 147 1.55 -19.43 -10.20
CA SER A 147 2.51 -20.01 -11.16
C SER A 147 3.31 -18.92 -11.86
N ALA A 148 4.57 -19.20 -12.21
CA ALA A 148 5.49 -18.22 -12.81
C ALA A 148 4.88 -17.50 -14.03
N ASP A 149 4.20 -18.23 -14.91
CA ASP A 149 3.59 -17.67 -16.11
C ASP A 149 2.50 -16.63 -15.79
N HIS A 150 1.63 -16.93 -14.81
CA HIS A 150 0.58 -16.01 -14.37
C HIS A 150 1.18 -14.80 -13.66
N ARG A 151 2.08 -15.05 -12.69
CA ARG A 151 2.77 -14.00 -11.94
C ARG A 151 3.43 -13.00 -12.89
N ASP A 152 4.23 -13.45 -13.84
CA ASP A 152 5.02 -12.57 -14.69
C ASP A 152 4.14 -11.69 -15.61
N ARG A 153 2.99 -12.20 -16.06
CA ARG A 153 2.00 -11.41 -16.81
C ARG A 153 1.26 -10.41 -15.93
N ILE A 154 0.77 -10.86 -14.78
CA ILE A 154 0.00 -10.04 -13.84
C ILE A 154 0.86 -8.90 -13.29
N VAL A 155 2.07 -9.20 -12.82
CA VAL A 155 2.99 -8.18 -12.30
C VAL A 155 3.33 -7.17 -13.38
N ARG A 156 3.57 -7.61 -14.63
CA ARG A 156 3.78 -6.67 -15.75
C ARG A 156 2.59 -5.75 -15.99
N VAL A 157 1.36 -6.24 -15.83
CA VAL A 157 0.14 -5.42 -15.94
C VAL A 157 0.07 -4.42 -14.79
N LEU A 158 0.26 -4.87 -13.54
CA LEU A 158 0.16 -4.03 -12.34
C LEU A 158 1.25 -2.96 -12.26
N GLU A 159 2.46 -3.25 -12.73
CA GLU A 159 3.58 -2.32 -12.78
C GLU A 159 3.64 -1.53 -14.09
N ALA A 160 2.62 -1.62 -14.94
CA ALA A 160 2.56 -0.84 -16.16
C ALA A 160 2.25 0.63 -15.85
N GLY A 161 3.14 1.51 -16.33
CA GLY A 161 3.01 2.96 -16.21
C GLY A 161 3.88 3.57 -15.11
N ASP A 162 4.10 4.88 -15.20
CA ASP A 162 4.77 5.69 -14.18
C ASP A 162 3.97 6.99 -14.00
N ASP A 163 2.96 6.91 -13.14
CA ASP A 163 2.05 8.02 -12.85
C ASP A 163 2.29 8.66 -11.48
N GLU A 164 3.03 7.98 -10.61
CA GLU A 164 3.34 8.42 -9.24
C GLU A 164 4.04 9.78 -9.24
N SER A 165 5.08 9.93 -10.06
CA SER A 165 5.85 11.17 -10.17
C SER A 165 4.97 12.37 -10.57
N ALA A 166 3.99 12.15 -11.45
CA ALA A 166 3.08 13.20 -11.90
C ALA A 166 2.08 13.59 -10.80
N ILE A 167 1.54 12.63 -10.04
CA ILE A 167 0.64 12.91 -8.92
C ILE A 167 1.38 13.67 -7.81
N VAL A 168 2.57 13.18 -7.43
CA VAL A 168 3.40 13.81 -6.40
C VAL A 168 3.72 15.25 -6.77
N ALA A 169 4.06 15.52 -8.03
CA ALA A 169 4.35 16.87 -8.50
C ALA A 169 3.11 17.81 -8.42
N GLU A 170 1.90 17.33 -8.76
CA GLU A 170 0.69 18.15 -8.64
C GLU A 170 0.33 18.44 -7.17
N LEU A 171 0.35 17.42 -6.31
CA LEU A 171 0.01 17.59 -4.89
C LEU A 171 1.04 18.44 -4.15
N SER A 172 2.34 18.26 -4.43
CA SER A 172 3.40 19.06 -3.81
C SER A 172 3.26 20.54 -4.15
N ALA A 173 2.98 20.87 -5.42
CA ALA A 173 2.75 22.25 -5.82
C ALA A 173 1.53 22.86 -5.09
N ALA A 174 0.43 22.11 -4.97
CA ALA A 174 -0.74 22.58 -4.25
C ALA A 174 -0.47 22.78 -2.74
N ILE A 175 0.34 21.90 -2.13
CA ILE A 175 0.76 21.98 -0.72
C ILE A 175 1.68 23.19 -0.49
N GLU A 176 2.59 23.48 -1.41
CA GLU A 176 3.47 24.66 -1.35
C GLU A 176 2.68 25.97 -1.41
N ASP A 177 1.62 26.00 -2.22
CA ASP A 177 0.75 27.18 -2.37
C ASP A 177 -0.21 27.38 -1.17
N ASP A 178 -0.60 26.31 -0.46
CA ASP A 178 -1.52 26.36 0.69
C ASP A 178 -1.05 25.47 1.88
N PRO A 179 -0.42 26.06 2.92
CA PRO A 179 -0.02 25.33 4.12
C PRO A 179 -1.17 24.68 4.91
N GLN A 180 -2.40 25.18 4.80
CA GLN A 180 -3.56 24.57 5.46
C GLN A 180 -3.95 23.26 4.78
N LEU A 181 -3.78 23.19 3.45
CA LEU A 181 -3.96 21.97 2.67
C LEU A 181 -3.04 20.86 3.17
N ALA A 182 -1.76 21.18 3.46
CA ALA A 182 -0.80 20.21 3.98
C ALA A 182 -1.31 19.50 5.25
N SER A 183 -1.78 20.28 6.23
CA SER A 183 -2.29 19.75 7.50
C SER A 183 -3.54 18.87 7.31
N ARG A 184 -4.44 19.29 6.41
CA ARG A 184 -5.65 18.54 6.07
C ARG A 184 -5.31 17.22 5.37
N LEU A 185 -4.43 17.27 4.37
CA LEU A 185 -4.00 16.09 3.63
C LEU A 185 -3.22 15.09 4.51
N ALA A 186 -2.44 15.56 5.47
CA ALA A 186 -1.79 14.68 6.45
C ALA A 186 -2.80 13.91 7.32
N LEU A 187 -3.85 14.59 7.82
CA LEU A 187 -4.94 13.94 8.56
C LEU A 187 -5.71 12.94 7.68
N TRP A 188 -5.97 13.31 6.43
CA TRP A 188 -6.62 12.43 5.47
C TRP A 188 -5.79 11.18 5.18
N GLY A 189 -4.48 11.34 4.91
CA GLY A 189 -3.55 10.23 4.69
C GLY A 189 -3.54 9.21 5.84
N ARG A 190 -3.50 9.70 7.09
CA ARG A 190 -3.62 8.84 8.29
C ARG A 190 -4.90 8.03 8.36
N ARG A 191 -6.01 8.61 7.92
CA ARG A 191 -7.29 7.89 7.89
C ARG A 191 -7.28 6.83 6.78
N LEU A 192 -6.74 7.17 5.61
CA LEU A 192 -6.70 6.31 4.43
C LEU A 192 -5.93 5.01 4.67
N VAL A 193 -4.82 5.04 5.42
CA VAL A 193 -4.06 3.81 5.68
C VAL A 193 -4.92 2.76 6.39
N GLY A 194 -5.70 3.14 7.41
CA GLY A 194 -6.58 2.21 8.11
C GLY A 194 -7.63 1.58 7.19
N ASP A 195 -8.30 2.39 6.38
CA ASP A 195 -9.29 1.92 5.41
C ASP A 195 -8.66 0.98 4.37
N THR A 196 -7.45 1.29 3.92
CA THR A 196 -6.74 0.49 2.91
C THR A 196 -6.22 -0.83 3.48
N LEU A 197 -5.75 -0.84 4.74
CA LEU A 197 -5.31 -2.06 5.41
C LEU A 197 -6.47 -3.06 5.62
N LEU A 198 -7.71 -2.58 5.82
CA LEU A 198 -8.88 -3.46 5.89
C LEU A 198 -9.13 -4.17 4.55
N VAL A 199 -8.98 -3.48 3.43
CA VAL A 199 -9.10 -4.08 2.09
C VAL A 199 -7.97 -5.05 1.82
N ALA A 200 -6.73 -4.68 2.16
CA ALA A 200 -5.57 -5.56 2.04
C ALA A 200 -5.78 -6.86 2.85
N ARG A 201 -6.27 -6.73 4.10
CA ARG A 201 -6.60 -7.88 4.94
C ARG A 201 -7.67 -8.76 4.30
N ALA A 202 -8.74 -8.19 3.76
CA ALA A 202 -9.77 -8.95 3.07
C ALA A 202 -9.21 -9.71 1.84
N ALA A 203 -8.29 -9.08 1.08
CA ALA A 203 -7.61 -9.73 -0.04
C ALA A 203 -6.79 -10.95 0.40
N ILE A 204 -6.05 -10.80 1.50
CA ILE A 204 -5.19 -11.84 2.07
C ILE A 204 -6.05 -12.98 2.64
N SER A 205 -7.12 -12.66 3.38
CA SER A 205 -7.99 -13.64 4.03
C SER A 205 -8.89 -14.41 3.05
N ALA A 206 -8.99 -13.99 1.78
CA ALA A 206 -9.73 -14.71 0.76
C ALA A 206 -9.16 -16.11 0.47
N SER A 207 -7.87 -16.36 0.79
CA SER A 207 -7.22 -17.67 0.67
C SER A 207 -7.39 -18.57 1.90
N HIS A 208 -7.51 -17.97 3.10
CA HIS A 208 -7.51 -18.66 4.37
C HIS A 208 -8.35 -17.90 5.41
N GLU A 209 -9.48 -18.47 5.85
CA GLU A 209 -10.32 -17.92 6.94
C GLU A 209 -9.56 -17.74 8.27
N SER A 210 -8.39 -18.38 8.42
CA SER A 210 -7.56 -18.37 9.64
C SER A 210 -6.10 -17.97 9.38
N ALA A 211 -5.85 -17.04 8.46
CA ALA A 211 -4.53 -16.41 8.39
C ALA A 211 -4.22 -15.80 9.78
N ASP A 212 -3.31 -16.44 10.52
CA ASP A 212 -3.00 -16.11 11.90
C ASP A 212 -2.52 -14.66 11.97
N ASP A 213 -3.18 -13.81 12.76
CA ASP A 213 -2.95 -12.36 12.78
C ASP A 213 -1.48 -12.03 13.09
N GLU A 214 -0.81 -12.87 13.89
CA GLU A 214 0.63 -12.78 14.18
C GLU A 214 1.51 -12.99 12.94
N ARG A 215 1.10 -13.83 11.99
CA ARG A 215 1.85 -14.07 10.74
C ARG A 215 1.74 -12.91 9.76
N LEU A 216 0.65 -12.14 9.82
CA LEU A 216 0.43 -11.00 8.93
C LEU A 216 0.99 -9.69 9.49
N GLU A 217 1.31 -9.62 10.78
CA GLU A 217 1.89 -8.43 11.42
C GLU A 217 3.11 -7.85 10.67
N PRO A 218 4.10 -8.65 10.22
CA PRO A 218 5.23 -8.12 9.46
C PRO A 218 4.81 -7.49 8.11
N VAL A 219 3.83 -8.09 7.43
CA VAL A 219 3.30 -7.60 6.16
C VAL A 219 2.63 -6.25 6.36
N PHE A 220 1.75 -6.15 7.37
CA PHE A 220 1.07 -4.89 7.68
C PHE A 220 2.06 -3.80 8.12
N THR A 221 3.10 -4.16 8.88
CA THR A 221 4.18 -3.24 9.27
C THR A 221 4.89 -2.67 8.03
N GLU A 222 5.21 -3.51 7.04
CA GLU A 222 5.83 -3.06 5.80
C GLU A 222 4.92 -2.17 4.96
N LEU A 223 3.62 -2.48 4.91
CA LEU A 223 2.62 -1.64 4.24
C LEU A 223 2.51 -0.26 4.91
N VAL A 224 2.46 -0.20 6.24
CA VAL A 224 2.49 1.07 6.97
C VAL A 224 3.78 1.85 6.67
N ALA A 225 4.94 1.18 6.65
CA ALA A 225 6.19 1.84 6.30
C ALA A 225 6.20 2.37 4.85
N ALA A 226 5.58 1.64 3.91
CA ALA A 226 5.41 2.10 2.53
C ALA A 226 4.48 3.32 2.44
N HIS A 227 3.39 3.33 3.21
CA HIS A 227 2.52 4.50 3.36
C HIS A 227 3.28 5.71 3.91
N THR A 228 4.06 5.54 4.99
CA THR A 228 4.87 6.63 5.55
C THR A 228 5.80 7.23 4.50
N ARG A 229 6.51 6.41 3.72
CA ARG A 229 7.37 6.90 2.62
C ARG A 229 6.58 7.71 1.58
N ARG A 230 5.37 7.28 1.23
CA ARG A 230 4.52 8.00 0.27
C ARG A 230 4.06 9.36 0.80
N MET A 231 3.74 9.44 2.10
CA MET A 231 3.41 10.70 2.76
C MET A 231 4.64 11.62 2.86
N ASP A 232 5.80 11.06 3.24
CA ASP A 232 7.07 11.79 3.32
C ASP A 232 7.48 12.38 1.96
N ALA A 233 7.21 11.67 0.85
CA ALA A 233 7.46 12.16 -0.51
C ALA A 233 6.65 13.43 -0.85
N LEU A 234 5.55 13.68 -0.14
CA LEU A 234 4.73 14.89 -0.25
C LEU A 234 5.08 15.94 0.83
N GLY A 235 6.12 15.69 1.64
CA GLY A 235 6.44 16.52 2.80
C GLY A 235 5.40 16.46 3.91
N LEU A 236 4.56 15.42 3.92
CA LEU A 236 3.48 15.23 4.89
C LEU A 236 3.88 14.22 5.95
N THR A 237 3.46 14.46 7.18
CA THR A 237 3.62 13.47 8.25
C THR A 237 2.48 12.45 8.22
N ALA A 238 2.84 11.18 8.16
CA ALA A 238 1.94 10.06 8.45
C ALA A 238 1.73 9.93 9.97
#